data_AF-A0A7C3N590-F1
#
_entry.id   AF-A0A7C3N590-F1
#
_cell.length_a   1.000
_cell.length_b   1.000
_cell.length_c   1.000
_cell.angle_alpha   90.00
_cell.angle_beta   90.00
_cell.angle_gamma   90.00
#
_symmetry.space_group_name_H-M   'P 1'
#
loop_
_entity.id
_entity.type
_entity.pdbx_description
1 polymer ?
#
loop_
_entity_poly.entity_id
_entity_poly.type
_entity_poly.pdbx_seq_one_letter_code
_entity_poly.pdbx_strand_id
1 'polypeptide(L)'
;RLLYPPVRQPLPENAEPVIAPPVPSLRLALIAEGIEDFCYLKLLRQLRDTGQGRARLLPSLEKALKQADEALTSLDRLIRSQTDYEHDPKRLHEERRKIAEAIERLIELLGE
;
A
#
# COMPACT_ATOMS: atom_id res chain seq x y z
N ARG A 1 2.85 -21.70 1.87
CA ARG A 1 4.31 -21.50 1.87
C ARG A 1 4.59 -20.12 1.27
N LEU A 2 5.42 -19.31 1.93
CA LEU A 2 5.80 -17.97 1.47
C LEU A 2 7.16 -17.97 0.76
N LEU A 3 8.00 -18.93 1.12
CA LEU A 3 9.31 -19.18 0.57
C LEU A 3 9.36 -20.61 0.00
N TYR A 4 10.05 -20.77 -1.11
CA TYR A 4 10.33 -22.05 -1.76
C TYR A 4 11.83 -22.34 -1.71
N PRO A 5 12.22 -23.63 -1.67
CA PRO A 5 13.62 -24.00 -1.84
C PRO A 5 14.12 -23.53 -3.22
N PRO A 6 15.44 -23.30 -3.37
CA PRO A 6 16.04 -22.91 -4.65
C PRO A 6 15.92 -24.00 -5.73
N VAL A 7 15.71 -25.26 -5.30
CA VAL A 7 15.51 -26.41 -6.18
C VAL A 7 14.13 -27.02 -5.96
N ARG A 8 13.45 -27.38 -7.06
CA ARG A 8 12.10 -27.97 -7.01
C ARG A 8 12.09 -29.42 -6.54
N GLN A 9 13.13 -30.17 -6.89
CA GLN A 9 13.30 -31.58 -6.56
C GLN A 9 14.61 -31.76 -5.77
N PRO A 10 14.70 -32.80 -4.93
CA PRO A 10 15.97 -33.16 -4.29
C PRO A 10 17.06 -33.36 -5.34
N LEU A 11 18.27 -32.90 -5.02
CA LEU A 11 19.43 -33.14 -5.86
C LEU A 11 19.82 -34.63 -5.80
N PRO A 12 20.37 -35.21 -6.88
CA PRO A 12 21.00 -36.52 -6.85
C PRO A 12 22.10 -36.59 -5.79
N GLU A 13 22.38 -37.79 -5.27
CA GLU A 13 23.31 -38.01 -4.15
C GLU A 13 24.74 -37.48 -4.40
N ASN A 14 25.16 -37.42 -5.67
CA ASN A 14 26.49 -36.95 -6.09
C ASN A 14 26.50 -35.55 -6.72
N ALA A 15 25.38 -34.81 -6.67
CA ALA A 15 25.31 -33.47 -7.23
C ALA A 15 25.91 -32.43 -6.29
N GLU A 16 26.49 -31.37 -6.85
CA GLU A 16 27.01 -30.26 -6.05
C GLU A 16 25.87 -29.56 -5.28
N PRO A 17 26.06 -29.20 -4.00
CA PRO A 17 25.06 -28.49 -3.23
C PRO A 17 24.70 -27.14 -3.84
N VAL A 18 23.41 -26.88 -4.03
CA VAL A 18 22.93 -25.56 -4.46
C VAL A 18 22.83 -24.64 -3.24
N ILE A 19 23.80 -23.73 -3.11
CA ILE A 19 23.82 -22.67 -2.09
C ILE A 19 23.22 -21.41 -2.69
N ALA A 20 21.93 -21.20 -2.46
CA ALA A 20 21.19 -20.03 -2.93
C ALA A 20 20.13 -19.63 -1.90
N PRO A 21 19.73 -18.34 -1.86
CA PRO A 21 18.63 -17.90 -1.01
C PRO A 21 17.31 -18.58 -1.43
N PRO A 22 16.33 -18.66 -0.51
CA PRO A 22 15.01 -19.17 -0.86
C PRO A 22 14.31 -18.27 -1.89
N VAL A 23 13.46 -18.88 -2.72
CA VAL A 23 12.70 -18.16 -3.74
C VAL A 23 11.40 -17.60 -3.13
N PRO A 24 11.14 -16.29 -3.21
CA PRO A 24 9.90 -15.71 -2.71
C PRO A 24 8.70 -16.11 -3.56
N SER A 25 7.57 -16.35 -2.91
CA SER A 25 6.30 -16.65 -3.60
C SER A 25 5.59 -15.37 -4.05
N LEU A 26 4.73 -15.48 -5.07
CA LEU A 26 3.81 -14.40 -5.44
C LEU A 26 2.95 -13.94 -4.25
N ARG A 27 2.51 -14.89 -3.40
CA ARG A 27 1.75 -14.57 -2.19
C ARG A 27 2.54 -13.67 -1.22
N LEU A 28 3.86 -13.90 -1.09
CA LEU A 28 4.72 -13.06 -0.25
C LEU A 28 4.83 -11.64 -0.81
N ALA A 29 4.97 -11.51 -2.14
CA ALA A 29 4.99 -10.20 -2.79
C ALA A 29 3.68 -9.42 -2.56
N LEU A 30 2.52 -10.07 -2.74
CA LEU A 30 1.21 -9.45 -2.50
C LEU A 30 1.00 -9.04 -1.03
N ILE A 31 1.53 -9.82 -0.07
CA ILE A 31 1.48 -9.45 1.35
C ILE A 31 2.35 -8.22 1.60
N ALA A 32 3.57 -8.17 1.05
CA ALA A 32 4.46 -7.03 1.21
C ALA A 32 3.82 -5.75 0.64
N GLU A 33 3.24 -5.85 -0.55
CA GLU A 33 2.50 -4.78 -1.21
C GLU A 33 1.31 -4.29 -0.36
N GLY A 34 0.54 -5.21 0.25
CA GLY A 34 -0.54 -4.83 1.16
C GLY A 34 -0.05 -4.13 2.45
N ILE A 35 1.15 -4.46 2.94
CA ILE A 35 1.78 -3.76 4.07
C ILE A 35 2.18 -2.34 3.64
N GLU A 36 2.75 -2.17 2.45
CA GLU A 36 3.09 -0.86 1.90
C GLU A 36 1.85 0.03 1.75
N ASP A 37 0.75 -0.51 1.21
CA ASP A 37 -0.54 0.19 1.13
C ASP A 37 -1.02 0.69 2.50
N PHE A 38 -0.90 -0.15 3.54
CA PHE A 38 -1.24 0.24 4.90
C PHE A 38 -0.37 1.38 5.42
N CYS A 39 0.93 1.35 5.11
CA CYS A 39 1.86 2.43 5.47
C CYS A 39 1.49 3.75 4.79
N TYR A 40 1.12 3.73 3.51
CA TYR A 40 0.65 4.94 2.82
C TYR A 40 -0.62 5.51 3.44
N LEU A 41 -1.55 4.67 3.89
CA LEU A 41 -2.74 5.14 4.59
C LEU A 41 -2.45 5.75 5.96
N LYS A 42 -1.47 5.20 6.67
CA LYS A 42 -0.99 5.79 7.92
C LYS A 42 -0.39 7.17 7.66
N LEU A 43 0.45 7.29 6.63
CA LEU A 43 1.05 8.56 6.22
C LEU A 43 -0.02 9.59 5.82
N LEU A 44 -0.97 9.22 4.96
CA LEU A 44 -2.05 10.11 4.53
C LEU A 44 -2.86 10.64 5.72
N ARG A 45 -3.21 9.76 6.67
CA ARG A 45 -3.92 10.17 7.89
C ARG A 45 -3.09 11.14 8.74
N GLN A 46 -1.79 10.88 8.93
CA GLN A 46 -0.91 11.77 9.68
C GLN A 46 -0.84 13.16 9.04
N LEU A 47 -0.60 13.24 7.72
CA LEU A 47 -0.58 14.50 6.98
C LEU A 47 -1.91 15.25 7.07
N ARG A 48 -3.02 14.52 6.93
CA ARG A 48 -4.37 15.08 7.05
C ARG A 48 -4.62 15.66 8.45
N ASP A 49 -4.23 14.94 9.51
CA ASP A 49 -4.39 15.40 10.90
C ASP A 49 -3.51 16.64 11.17
N THR A 50 -2.28 16.66 10.66
CA THR A 50 -1.40 17.85 10.71
C THR A 50 -2.02 19.05 9.99
N GLY A 51 -2.58 18.83 8.80
CA GLY A 51 -3.19 19.87 7.98
C GLY A 51 -4.48 20.43 8.57
N GLN A 52 -5.28 19.63 9.30
CA GLN A 52 -6.50 20.11 9.96
C GLN A 52 -6.24 21.26 10.93
N GLY A 53 -5.12 21.22 11.66
CA GLY A 53 -4.72 22.32 12.56
C GLY A 53 -4.41 23.64 11.83
N ARG A 54 -4.13 23.58 10.52
CA ARG A 54 -3.75 24.72 9.68
C ARG A 54 -4.80 25.08 8.62
N ALA A 55 -5.91 24.33 8.53
CA ALA A 55 -6.89 24.41 7.44
C ALA A 55 -7.49 25.80 7.24
N ARG A 56 -7.69 26.57 8.33
CA ARG A 56 -8.29 27.93 8.27
C ARG A 56 -7.40 28.97 7.59
N LEU A 57 -6.12 28.66 7.36
CA LEU A 57 -5.15 29.59 6.81
C LEU A 57 -5.11 29.58 5.28
N LEU A 58 -5.56 28.49 4.63
CA LEU A 58 -5.39 28.26 3.19
C LEU A 58 -6.59 27.49 2.60
N PRO A 59 -7.41 28.10 1.72
CA PRO A 59 -8.51 27.41 1.05
C PRO A 59 -8.07 26.20 0.19
N SER A 60 -6.86 26.25 -0.38
CA SER A 60 -6.26 25.13 -1.11
C SER A 60 -6.00 23.91 -0.23
N LEU A 61 -5.61 24.13 1.03
CA LEU A 61 -5.42 23.09 2.03
C LEU A 61 -6.76 22.45 2.42
N GLU A 62 -7.82 23.24 2.60
CA GLU A 62 -9.16 22.69 2.86
C GLU A 62 -9.62 21.72 1.76
N LYS A 63 -9.39 22.08 0.49
CA LYS A 63 -9.71 21.19 -0.64
C LYS A 63 -8.88 19.90 -0.62
N ALA A 64 -7.58 19.99 -0.35
CA ALA A 64 -6.70 18.84 -0.26
C ALA A 64 -7.09 17.90 0.90
N LEU A 65 -7.50 18.47 2.05
CA LEU A 65 -7.99 17.69 3.18
C LEU A 65 -9.27 16.90 2.84
N LYS A 66 -10.20 17.51 2.08
CA LYS A 66 -11.40 16.80 1.61
C LYS A 66 -11.04 15.63 0.68
N GLN A 67 -10.09 15.82 -0.23
CA GLN A 67 -9.60 14.74 -1.10
C GLN A 67 -8.95 13.61 -0.30
N ALA A 68 -8.18 13.96 0.74
CA ALA A 68 -7.58 12.98 1.64
C ALA A 68 -8.65 12.18 2.42
N ASP A 69 -9.69 12.84 2.93
CA ASP A 69 -10.81 12.17 3.62
C ASP A 69 -11.59 11.23 2.67
N GLU A 70 -11.82 11.64 1.42
CA GLU A 70 -12.43 10.80 0.39
C GLU A 70 -11.58 9.56 0.07
N ALA A 71 -10.26 9.75 -0.10
CA ALA A 71 -9.33 8.65 -0.36
C ALA A 71 -9.22 7.68 0.82
N LEU A 72 -9.23 8.17 2.07
CA LEU A 72 -9.24 7.31 3.25
C LEU A 72 -10.53 6.47 3.36
N THR A 73 -11.66 7.02 2.93
CA THR A 73 -12.96 6.32 2.97
C THR A 73 -13.11 5.31 1.83
N SER A 74 -12.31 5.42 0.76
CA SER A 74 -12.47 4.54 -0.41
C SER A 74 -12.06 3.09 -0.15
N LEU A 75 -11.17 2.86 0.83
CA LEU A 75 -10.77 1.50 1.23
C LEU A 75 -11.86 0.69 1.90
N ASP A 76 -12.78 1.33 2.62
CA ASP A 76 -13.93 0.62 3.20
C ASP A 76 -14.81 0.00 2.11
N ARG A 77 -14.73 0.52 0.86
CA ARG A 77 -15.42 -0.04 -0.30
C ARG A 77 -14.66 -1.21 -0.91
N LEU A 78 -13.33 -1.16 -0.89
CA LEU A 78 -12.45 -2.21 -1.43
C LEU A 78 -12.34 -3.42 -0.50
N ILE A 79 -12.30 -3.21 0.81
CA ILE A 79 -12.13 -4.27 1.81
C ILE A 79 -13.34 -4.24 2.73
N ARG A 80 -14.33 -5.06 2.42
CA ARG A 80 -15.61 -5.11 3.15
C ARG A 80 -15.54 -6.06 4.34
N SER A 81 -14.76 -7.14 4.21
CA SER A 81 -14.44 -8.07 5.30
C SER A 81 -13.16 -8.86 5.00
N GLN A 82 -12.76 -9.75 5.91
CA GLN A 82 -11.60 -10.63 5.71
C GLN A 82 -11.75 -11.58 4.52
N THR A 83 -12.99 -11.86 4.08
CA THR A 83 -13.30 -12.79 2.98
C THR A 83 -14.04 -12.13 1.83
N ASP A 84 -14.36 -10.84 1.95
CA ASP A 84 -15.07 -10.07 0.93
C ASP A 84 -14.27 -8.79 0.64
N TYR A 85 -13.57 -8.79 -0.48
CA TYR A 85 -12.70 -7.71 -0.90
C TYR A 85 -12.71 -7.58 -2.43
N GLU A 86 -12.20 -6.47 -2.95
CA GLU A 86 -12.12 -6.23 -4.38
C GLU A 86 -11.14 -7.18 -5.06
N HIS A 87 -11.58 -7.81 -6.15
CA HIS A 87 -10.79 -8.76 -6.92
C HIS A 87 -10.32 -8.17 -8.26
N ASP A 88 -10.87 -7.04 -8.70
CA ASP A 88 -10.41 -6.33 -9.88
C ASP A 88 -9.13 -5.54 -9.56
N PRO A 89 -7.97 -5.94 -10.13
CA PRO A 89 -6.71 -5.23 -9.90
C PRO A 89 -6.76 -3.78 -10.39
N LYS A 90 -7.54 -3.47 -11.42
CA LYS A 90 -7.63 -2.09 -11.95
C LYS A 90 -8.22 -1.15 -10.90
N ARG A 91 -9.28 -1.57 -10.23
CA ARG A 91 -9.93 -0.79 -9.17
C ARG A 91 -9.00 -0.57 -7.98
N LEU A 92 -8.20 -1.57 -7.60
CA LEU A 92 -7.17 -1.42 -6.57
C LEU A 92 -6.12 -0.37 -6.95
N HIS A 93 -5.60 -0.43 -8.18
CA HIS A 93 -4.61 0.53 -8.66
C HIS A 93 -5.15 1.96 -8.76
N GLU A 94 -6.42 2.11 -9.15
CA GLU A 94 -7.09 3.42 -9.20
C GLU A 94 -7.18 4.06 -7.80
N GLU A 95 -7.55 3.29 -6.77
CA GLU A 95 -7.61 3.81 -5.41
C GLU A 95 -6.22 4.12 -4.84
N ARG A 96 -5.22 3.28 -5.11
CA ARG A 96 -3.82 3.58 -4.74
C ARG A 96 -3.32 4.88 -5.33
N ARG A 97 -3.69 5.16 -6.59
CA ARG A 97 -3.32 6.43 -7.24
C ARG A 97 -3.92 7.62 -6.52
N LYS A 98 -5.20 7.55 -6.13
CA LYS A 98 -5.85 8.64 -5.36
C LYS A 98 -5.17 8.89 -4.02
N ILE A 99 -4.76 7.82 -3.33
CA ILE A 99 -4.01 7.92 -2.06
C ILE A 99 -2.67 8.62 -2.31
N ALA A 100 -1.90 8.19 -3.32
CA ALA A 100 -0.61 8.78 -3.66
C ALA A 100 -0.76 10.28 -4.02
N GLU A 101 -1.70 10.63 -4.89
CA GLU A 101 -1.97 12.02 -5.29
C GLU A 101 -2.37 12.89 -4.08
N ALA A 102 -3.17 12.36 -3.14
CA ALA A 102 -3.54 13.08 -1.94
C ALA A 102 -2.35 13.30 -0.99
N ILE A 103 -1.46 12.30 -0.85
CA ILE A 103 -0.22 12.40 -0.06
C ILE A 103 0.68 13.49 -0.65
N GLU A 104 1.00 13.40 -1.94
CA GLU A 104 1.87 14.36 -2.63
C GLU A 104 1.32 15.79 -2.49
N ARG A 105 0.01 15.96 -2.64
CA ARG A 105 -0.63 17.26 -2.52
C ARG A 105 -0.55 17.84 -1.11
N LEU A 106 -0.71 17.02 -0.08
CA LEU A 106 -0.58 17.47 1.31
C LEU A 106 0.87 17.78 1.68
N ILE A 107 1.83 16.98 1.24
CA ILE A 107 3.27 17.24 1.43
C ILE A 107 3.63 18.62 0.85
N GLU A 108 3.25 18.88 -0.40
CA GLU A 108 3.50 20.16 -1.08
C GLU A 108 2.92 21.35 -0.31
N LEU A 109 1.69 21.23 0.19
CA LEU A 109 0.99 22.33 0.88
C LEU A 109 1.44 22.53 2.33
N LEU A 110 1.94 21.47 3.00
CA LEU A 110 2.43 21.54 4.37
C LEU A 110 3.92 21.93 4.44
N GLY A 111 4.63 21.82 3.32
CA GLY A 111 6.06 22.11 3.23
C GLY A 111 6.92 21.05 3.89
N GLU A 112 6.50 19.78 3.83
CA GLU A 112 7.29 18.62 4.26
C GLU A 112 8.10 18.00 3.12
#